data_AF-A0A5K1EI63-F1
#
_entry.id   AF-A0A5K1EI63-F1
#
_cell.length_a   1.000
_cell.length_b   1.000
_cell.length_c   1.000
_cell.angle_alpha   90.00
_cell.angle_beta   90.00
_cell.angle_gamma   90.00
#
_symmetry.space_group_name_H-M   'P 1'
#
loop_
_entity.id
_entity.type
_entity.pdbx_description
1 polymer ?
#
loop_
_entity_poly.entity_id
_entity_poly.type
_entity_poly.pdbx_seq_one_letter_code
_entity_poly.pdbx_strand_id
1 'polypeptide(L)' 'DSLTVESLLELLDEESLRKDTALPSPEWSSDHIALLAGFRCMPRIRR' A
#
# COMPACT_ATOMS: atom_id res chain seq x y z
N ASP A 1 -10.12 9.00 18.71
CA ASP A 1 -9.37 9.65 17.62
C ASP A 1 -9.75 8.98 16.30
N SER A 2 -9.81 9.74 15.21
CA SER A 2 -10.13 9.22 13.88
C SER A 2 -8.91 9.36 12.97
N LEU A 3 -8.67 8.43 12.06
CA LEU A 3 -7.58 8.51 11.08
C LEU A 3 -8.18 8.74 9.70
N THR A 4 -7.65 9.71 8.96
CA THR A 4 -7.94 9.90 7.54
C THR A 4 -6.75 9.46 6.71
N VAL A 5 -7.02 8.77 5.60
CA VAL A 5 -5.98 8.43 4.62
C VAL A 5 -5.52 9.73 3.96
N GLU A 6 -4.24 10.05 4.12
CA GLU A 6 -3.61 11.21 3.50
C GLU A 6 -2.97 10.84 2.17
N SER A 7 -2.39 9.64 2.10
CA SER A 7 -1.79 9.11 0.87
C SER A 7 -1.83 7.59 0.86
N LEU A 8 -1.87 7.01 -0.34
CA LEU A 8 -1.72 5.57 -0.57
C LEU A 8 -0.69 5.40 -1.69
N LEU A 9 0.32 4.55 -1.47
CA LEU A 9 1.26 4.18 -2.53
C LEU A 9 0.49 3.34 -3.57
N GLU A 10 0.51 3.79 -4.82
CA GLU A 10 -0.15 3.08 -5.91
C GLU A 10 0.43 1.68 -6.05
N LEU A 11 -0.45 0.70 -6.19
CA LEU A 11 -0.08 -0.69 -6.39
C LEU A 11 0.32 -0.89 -7.86
N LEU A 12 1.19 -1.87 -8.08
CA LEU A 12 1.56 -2.27 -9.44
C LEU A 12 0.35 -2.76 -10.22
N ASP A 13 0.31 -2.42 -11.50
CA ASP A 13 -0.70 -2.90 -12.44
C ASP A 13 -0.60 -4.42 -12.64
N GLU A 14 -1.75 -5.06 -12.82
CA GLU A 14 -1.85 -6.51 -13.03
C GLU A 14 -1.06 -6.98 -14.26
N GLU A 15 -0.97 -6.16 -15.31
CA GLU A 15 -0.20 -6.49 -16.51
C GLU A 15 1.31 -6.50 -16.25
N SER A 16 1.79 -5.62 -15.35
CA SER A 16 3.18 -5.55 -14.91
C SER A 16 3.54 -6.72 -14.00
N LEU A 17 2.58 -7.21 -13.21
CA LEU A 17 2.72 -8.49 -12.52
C LEU A 17 2.81 -9.62 -13.58
N ARG A 18 1.78 -9.83 -14.39
CA ARG A 18 1.72 -11.00 -15.29
C ARG A 18 2.91 -11.18 -16.24
N LYS A 19 3.62 -10.11 -16.62
CA LYS A 19 4.80 -10.19 -17.50
C LYS A 19 6.03 -10.79 -16.83
N ASP A 20 6.26 -10.52 -15.54
CA ASP A 20 7.50 -10.90 -14.83
C ASP A 20 7.25 -11.64 -13.49
N THR A 21 5.99 -11.92 -13.15
CA THR A 21 5.60 -12.25 -11.78
C THR A 21 4.82 -13.56 -11.69
N ALA A 22 5.57 -14.64 -11.55
CA ALA A 22 5.28 -15.54 -10.45
C ALA A 22 6.09 -15.00 -9.28
N LEU A 23 5.45 -14.34 -8.30
CA LEU A 23 6.17 -14.03 -7.07
C LEU A 23 6.48 -15.35 -6.35
N PRO A 24 7.71 -15.52 -5.82
CA PRO A 24 8.75 -14.51 -5.67
C PRO A 24 9.62 -14.42 -6.94
N SER A 25 10.17 -13.23 -7.23
CA SER A 25 11.05 -12.98 -8.37
C SER A 25 12.40 -12.40 -7.92
N PRO A 26 13.43 -12.32 -8.78
CA PRO A 26 14.70 -11.66 -8.44
C PRO A 26 14.53 -10.22 -7.93
N GLU A 27 13.55 -9.46 -8.41
CA GLU A 27 13.23 -8.12 -7.88
C GLU A 27 12.33 -8.16 -6.64
N TRP A 28 11.58 -9.24 -6.44
CA TRP A 28 10.57 -9.37 -5.39
C TRP A 28 10.86 -10.53 -4.44
N SER A 29 11.36 -10.18 -3.26
CA SER A 29 11.71 -11.14 -2.20
C SER A 29 10.53 -11.86 -1.53
N SER A 30 9.27 -11.50 -1.85
CA SER A 30 8.08 -12.01 -1.19
C SER A 30 6.94 -12.24 -2.19
N ASP A 31 6.10 -13.23 -1.90
CA ASP A 31 4.92 -13.63 -2.68
C ASP A 31 3.74 -12.68 -2.47
N HIS A 32 3.91 -11.71 -1.57
CA HIS A 32 2.93 -10.71 -1.20
C HIS A 32 3.41 -9.31 -1.53
N ILE A 33 2.49 -8.47 -2.00
CA ILE A 33 2.71 -7.06 -2.25
C ILE A 33 2.44 -6.29 -0.94
N ALA A 34 3.41 -5.52 -0.49
CA ALA A 34 3.25 -4.66 0.68
C ALA A 34 2.34 -3.46 0.35
N LEU A 35 1.32 -3.23 1.17
CA LEU A 35 0.50 -2.03 1.11
C LEU A 35 1.13 -0.95 1.99
N LEU A 36 1.25 0.28 1.47
CA LEU A 36 1.78 1.42 2.20
C LEU A 36 0.85 2.63 2.07
N ALA A 37 0.42 3.20 3.19
CA ALA A 37 -0.42 4.38 3.24
C ALA A 37 0.00 5.34 4.36
N GLY A 38 -0.11 6.65 4.09
CA GLY A 38 0.02 7.70 5.07
C GLY A 38 -1.33 8.02 5.69
N PHE A 39 -1.37 8.15 7.02
CA PHE A 39 -2.59 8.50 7.76
C PHE A 39 -2.37 9.76 8.59
N ARG A 40 -3.41 10.58 8.66
CA ARG A 40 -3.47 11.75 9.54
C ARG A 40 -4.43 11.51 10.69
N CYS A 41 -3.99 11.82 11.90
CA CYS A 41 -4.84 11.76 13.08
C CYS A 41 -5.71 13.01 13.19
N MET A 42 -7.02 12.82 13.19
CA MET A 42 -8.03 13.84 13.43
C MET A 42 -8.25 13.97 14.96
N PRO A 43 -7.88 15.10 15.56
CA PRO A 43 -8.15 15.33 16.97
C PRO A 43 -9.65 15.42 17.21
N ARG A 44 -10.15 14.74 18.25
CA ARG A 44 -11.54 14.95 18.70
C ARG A 44 -11.66 16.36 19.28
N ILE A 45 -12.49 17.20 18.67
CA ILE A 45 -12.96 18.44 19.32
C ILE A 45 -13.70 17.99 20.58
N ARG A 46 -13.08 18.18 21.74
CA ARG A 46 -13.74 17.99 23.04
C ARG A 46 -14.73 19.13 23.18
N ARG A 47 -16.02 18.81 23.08
CA ARG A 47 -17.13 19.75 23.18
C ARG A 47 -17.43 20.05 24.65
#